data_AF-A0A2Z4LWS1-F1
#
_entry.id   AF-A0A2Z4LWS1-F1
#
_cell.length_a   1.000
_cell.length_b   1.000
_cell.length_c   1.000
_cell.angle_alpha   90.00
_cell.angle_beta   90.00
_cell.angle_gamma   90.00
#
_symmetry.space_group_name_H-M   'P 1'
#
loop_
_entity.id
_entity.type
_entity.pdbx_description
1 polymer ?
#
loop_
_entity_poly.entity_id
_entity_poly.type
_entity_poly.pdbx_seq_one_letter_code
_entity_poly.pdbx_strand_id
1 'polypeptide(L)'
;MGYYELLESRRKAIFDAIKEPEYQAILDEAILQGYTLPIATDQAKQNKIVTNLKQNGEWFNKDIIGYFKGSGDIGFKSINWVNPTGVKFIENGTGGLVWTTTGVKGDGINSLVLGYNPTDDGGNYALNNSGIMLEIVTSFISNEECLRANFGITGRCVQLRTQATFQYINSNGSGSREIINLNQIGFIGITLLTGTFRGTLNGVNIEAATVGKNPDQIPDTDFEVFRVGGVRGDMEIGMILIGSSFNHSNLYDSIS
;
A
#
# COMPACT_ATOMS: atom_id res chain seq x y z
N MET A 1 -27.94 33.37 -15.34
CA MET A 1 -27.47 32.24 -14.52
C MET A 1 -28.68 31.62 -13.85
N GLY A 2 -29.03 30.40 -14.19
CA GLY A 2 -30.19 29.70 -13.62
C GLY A 2 -29.93 29.23 -12.18
N TYR A 3 -30.99 29.02 -11.40
CA TYR A 3 -30.89 28.51 -10.02
C TYR A 3 -30.12 27.17 -9.95
N TYR A 4 -30.25 26.31 -10.96
CA TYR A 4 -29.49 25.07 -11.11
C TYR A 4 -27.98 25.31 -11.29
N GLU A 5 -27.58 26.21 -12.18
CA GLU A 5 -26.16 26.57 -12.40
C GLU A 5 -25.51 27.15 -11.13
N LEU A 6 -26.28 27.93 -10.36
CA LEU A 6 -25.82 28.48 -9.08
C LEU A 6 -25.61 27.40 -8.02
N LEU A 7 -26.50 26.40 -7.96
CA LEU A 7 -26.38 25.27 -7.04
C LEU A 7 -25.20 24.36 -7.40
N GLU A 8 -24.99 24.09 -8.68
CA GLU A 8 -23.82 23.31 -9.14
C GLU A 8 -22.52 24.05 -8.87
N SER A 9 -22.46 25.36 -9.15
CA SER A 9 -21.30 26.20 -8.85
C SER A 9 -21.00 26.23 -7.35
N ARG A 10 -22.02 26.37 -6.49
CA ARG A 10 -21.85 26.32 -5.03
C ARG A 10 -21.42 24.94 -4.53
N ARG A 11 -21.99 23.85 -5.06
CA ARG A 11 -21.58 22.49 -4.73
C ARG A 11 -20.13 22.23 -5.11
N LYS A 12 -19.72 22.67 -6.31
CA LYS A 12 -18.33 22.58 -6.76
C LYS A 12 -17.39 23.40 -5.87
N ALA A 13 -17.76 24.64 -5.54
CA ALA A 13 -16.95 25.49 -4.66
C ALA A 13 -16.80 24.92 -3.24
N ILE A 14 -17.86 24.31 -2.70
CA ILE A 14 -17.80 23.61 -1.41
C ILE A 14 -16.92 22.35 -1.51
N PHE A 15 -17.04 21.59 -2.59
CA PHE A 15 -16.17 20.43 -2.85
C PHE A 15 -14.69 20.82 -2.95
N ASP A 16 -14.39 21.88 -3.71
CA ASP A 16 -13.04 22.41 -3.87
C ASP A 16 -12.50 22.95 -2.53
N ALA A 17 -13.35 23.53 -1.67
CA ALA A 17 -12.97 24.04 -0.35
C ALA A 17 -12.75 22.95 0.72
N ILE A 18 -13.24 21.72 0.51
CA ILE A 18 -13.09 20.58 1.45
C ILE A 18 -11.94 19.65 1.00
N LYS A 19 -11.25 19.99 -0.08
CA LYS A 19 -10.21 19.13 -0.62
C LYS A 19 -8.93 19.21 0.21
N GLU A 20 -8.41 18.06 0.59
CA GLU A 20 -7.15 17.98 1.34
C GLU A 20 -6.01 18.47 0.45
N PRO A 21 -5.12 19.34 0.96
CA PRO A 21 -3.96 19.82 0.20
C PRO A 21 -3.11 18.69 -0.39
N GLU A 22 -2.94 17.59 0.34
CA GLU A 22 -2.18 16.42 -0.09
C GLU A 22 -2.87 15.68 -1.23
N TYR A 23 -4.20 15.60 -1.21
CA TYR A 23 -4.95 15.02 -2.34
C TYR A 23 -4.90 15.93 -3.56
N GLN A 24 -4.91 17.24 -3.36
CA GLN A 24 -4.72 18.19 -4.46
C GLN A 24 -3.31 18.04 -5.07
N ALA A 25 -2.27 17.87 -4.27
CA ALA A 25 -0.90 17.64 -4.75
C ALA A 25 -0.77 16.38 -5.63
N ILE A 26 -1.51 15.30 -5.31
CA ILE A 26 -1.56 14.09 -6.14
C ILE A 26 -2.16 14.38 -7.52
N LEU A 27 -3.23 15.16 -7.57
CA LEU A 27 -3.87 15.52 -8.83
C LEU A 27 -3.04 16.51 -9.64
N ASP A 28 -2.37 17.45 -8.97
CA ASP A 28 -1.47 18.41 -9.62
C ASP A 28 -0.29 17.69 -10.28
N GLU A 29 0.30 16.70 -9.59
CA GLU A 29 1.33 15.84 -10.18
C GLU A 29 0.80 15.09 -11.39
N ALA A 30 -0.39 14.49 -11.29
CA ALA A 30 -0.98 13.75 -12.40
C ALA A 30 -1.24 14.66 -13.62
N ILE A 31 -1.70 15.89 -13.41
CA ILE A 31 -1.86 16.89 -14.46
C ILE A 31 -0.51 17.24 -15.08
N LEU A 32 0.52 17.47 -14.24
CA LEU A 32 1.87 17.81 -14.69
C LEU A 32 2.47 16.71 -15.59
N GLN A 33 2.24 15.44 -15.25
CA GLN A 33 2.71 14.30 -16.04
C GLN A 33 1.81 13.96 -17.24
N GLY A 34 0.66 14.63 -17.40
CA GLY A 34 -0.29 14.38 -18.48
C GLY A 34 -1.12 13.11 -18.30
N TYR A 35 -1.29 12.63 -17.06
CA TYR A 35 -2.08 11.45 -16.74
C TYR A 35 -3.59 11.76 -16.73
N THR A 36 -4.37 10.74 -17.05
CA THR A 36 -5.83 10.79 -16.97
C THR A 36 -6.27 10.71 -15.52
N LEU A 37 -6.88 11.79 -15.03
CA LEU A 37 -7.42 11.85 -13.68
C LEU A 37 -8.62 10.91 -13.50
N PRO A 38 -8.87 10.40 -12.28
CA PRO A 38 -10.11 9.73 -11.96
C PRO A 38 -11.32 10.64 -12.17
N ILE A 39 -12.50 10.06 -12.40
CA ILE A 39 -13.76 10.81 -12.44
C ILE A 39 -14.06 11.46 -11.09
N ALA A 40 -14.89 12.51 -11.08
CA ALA A 40 -15.19 13.29 -9.89
C ALA A 40 -15.68 12.45 -8.68
N THR A 41 -16.47 11.39 -8.92
CA THR A 41 -16.95 10.51 -7.84
C THR A 41 -15.84 9.67 -7.22
N ASP A 42 -14.83 9.27 -7.99
CA ASP A 42 -13.65 8.58 -7.46
C ASP A 42 -12.75 9.56 -6.72
N GLN A 43 -12.58 10.78 -7.27
CA GLN A 43 -11.81 11.82 -6.59
C GLN A 43 -12.39 12.18 -5.21
N ALA A 44 -13.71 12.25 -5.09
CA ALA A 44 -14.39 12.48 -3.81
C ALA A 44 -14.09 11.38 -2.78
N LYS A 45 -14.09 10.10 -3.21
CA LYS A 45 -13.76 8.97 -2.33
C LYS A 45 -12.30 8.99 -1.92
N GLN A 46 -11.39 9.22 -2.88
CA GLN A 46 -9.96 9.28 -2.64
C GLN A 46 -9.60 10.45 -1.70
N ASN A 47 -10.18 11.63 -1.90
CA ASN A 47 -10.03 12.76 -0.97
C ASN A 47 -10.48 12.39 0.45
N LYS A 48 -11.63 11.72 0.59
CA LYS A 48 -12.14 11.29 1.90
C LYS A 48 -11.17 10.33 2.60
N ILE A 49 -10.52 9.43 1.86
CA ILE A 49 -9.49 8.54 2.41
C ILE A 49 -8.32 9.37 2.98
N VAL A 50 -7.82 10.35 2.22
CA VAL A 50 -6.74 11.24 2.69
C VAL A 50 -7.17 12.01 3.94
N THR A 51 -8.37 12.59 3.96
CA THR A 51 -8.94 13.28 5.13
C THR A 51 -8.97 12.36 6.35
N ASN A 52 -9.51 11.15 6.21
CA ASN A 52 -9.65 10.22 7.32
C ASN A 52 -8.28 9.77 7.86
N LEU A 53 -7.33 9.45 6.96
CA LEU A 53 -5.97 9.07 7.35
C LEU A 53 -5.28 10.19 8.14
N LYS A 54 -5.48 11.46 7.76
CA LYS A 54 -4.92 12.61 8.49
C LYS A 54 -5.60 12.80 9.85
N GLN A 55 -6.92 12.73 9.89
CA GLN A 55 -7.69 12.87 11.15
C GLN A 55 -7.30 11.81 12.18
N ASN A 56 -7.02 10.59 11.73
CA ASN A 56 -6.58 9.49 12.58
C ASN A 56 -5.05 9.47 12.84
N GLY A 57 -4.30 10.45 12.31
CA GLY A 57 -2.85 10.54 12.46
C GLY A 57 -2.06 9.47 11.69
N GLU A 58 -2.73 8.69 10.85
CA GLU A 58 -2.14 7.58 10.12
C GLU A 58 -1.36 8.02 8.88
N TRP A 59 -1.75 9.14 8.25
CA TRP A 59 -1.11 9.68 7.05
C TRP A 59 0.39 9.96 7.24
N PHE A 60 0.74 10.71 8.29
CA PHE A 60 2.10 11.16 8.55
C PHE A 60 3.07 10.04 8.92
N ASN A 61 2.53 8.87 9.26
CA ASN A 61 3.26 7.69 9.69
C ASN A 61 3.56 6.73 8.53
N LYS A 62 3.20 7.09 7.28
CA LYS A 62 3.44 6.29 6.07
C LYS A 62 4.54 6.91 5.23
N ASP A 63 5.31 6.04 4.59
CA ASP A 63 6.29 6.40 3.57
C ASP A 63 5.74 6.12 2.16
N ILE A 64 4.90 5.08 2.04
CA ILE A 64 4.22 4.70 0.81
C ILE A 64 2.73 4.59 1.06
N ILE A 65 1.95 5.23 0.20
CA ILE A 65 0.54 4.91 -0.02
C ILE A 65 0.34 4.74 -1.52
N GLY A 66 0.09 3.51 -1.95
CA GLY A 66 -0.29 3.20 -3.33
C GLY A 66 -1.78 2.88 -3.41
N TYR A 67 -2.50 3.55 -4.31
CA TYR A 67 -3.93 3.36 -4.51
C TYR A 67 -4.21 3.01 -5.98
N PHE A 68 -4.63 1.77 -6.21
CA PHE A 68 -4.73 1.19 -7.55
C PHE A 68 -6.18 1.12 -8.06
N LYS A 69 -7.14 1.61 -7.27
CA LYS A 69 -8.58 1.58 -7.58
C LYS A 69 -9.02 2.82 -8.35
N GLY A 70 -10.19 2.70 -8.98
CA GLY A 70 -10.87 3.80 -9.66
C GLY A 70 -10.53 3.93 -11.14
N SER A 71 -11.07 4.99 -11.72
CA SER A 71 -11.11 5.27 -13.16
C SER A 71 -9.89 6.01 -13.71
N GLY A 72 -8.94 6.43 -12.87
CA GLY A 72 -7.66 7.00 -13.33
C GLY A 72 -6.88 5.98 -14.18
N ASP A 73 -6.04 6.48 -15.07
CA ASP A 73 -5.17 5.61 -15.85
C ASP A 73 -4.02 5.02 -15.01
N ILE A 74 -3.19 4.21 -15.65
CA ILE A 74 -2.04 3.54 -14.99
C ILE A 74 -1.06 4.58 -14.45
N GLY A 75 -0.84 5.68 -15.17
CA GLY A 75 0.03 6.77 -14.72
C GLY A 75 -0.45 7.36 -13.41
N PHE A 76 -1.74 7.68 -13.29
CA PHE A 76 -2.32 8.16 -12.03
C PHE A 76 -2.18 7.14 -10.89
N LYS A 77 -2.46 5.86 -11.16
CA LYS A 77 -2.38 4.78 -10.16
C LYS A 77 -0.95 4.44 -9.72
N SER A 78 0.05 4.88 -10.47
CA SER A 78 1.47 4.69 -10.15
C SER A 78 2.05 5.74 -9.18
N ILE A 79 1.28 6.77 -8.83
CA ILE A 79 1.74 7.83 -7.94
C ILE A 79 1.78 7.33 -6.50
N ASN A 80 2.92 7.48 -5.81
CA ASN A 80 2.97 7.40 -4.36
C ASN A 80 2.28 8.61 -3.75
N TRP A 81 1.17 8.40 -3.05
CA TRP A 81 0.36 9.49 -2.50
C TRP A 81 1.07 10.31 -1.41
N VAL A 82 2.02 9.70 -0.68
CA VAL A 82 2.79 10.41 0.36
C VAL A 82 3.86 11.33 -0.26
N ASN A 83 4.44 10.92 -1.39
CA ASN A 83 5.44 11.70 -2.12
C ASN A 83 5.07 11.76 -3.62
N PRO A 84 4.08 12.58 -4.00
CA PRO A 84 3.55 12.58 -5.36
C PRO A 84 4.62 12.88 -6.42
N THR A 85 5.51 13.83 -6.14
CA THR A 85 6.59 14.25 -7.06
C THR A 85 7.77 13.26 -7.13
N GLY A 86 7.78 12.22 -6.28
CA GLY A 86 8.84 11.24 -6.20
C GLY A 86 8.83 10.20 -7.31
N VAL A 87 9.58 9.12 -7.08
CA VAL A 87 9.62 7.94 -7.95
C VAL A 87 8.21 7.34 -8.06
N LYS A 88 7.80 7.03 -9.29
CA LYS A 88 6.53 6.37 -9.59
C LYS A 88 6.71 4.87 -9.52
N PHE A 89 5.63 4.14 -9.23
CA PHE A 89 5.66 2.68 -9.27
C PHE A 89 5.85 2.21 -10.71
N ILE A 90 6.76 1.26 -10.91
CA ILE A 90 7.10 0.76 -12.24
C ILE A 90 6.86 -0.74 -12.35
N GLU A 91 6.37 -1.18 -13.49
CA GLU A 91 6.30 -2.59 -13.80
C GLU A 91 7.70 -3.12 -14.15
N ASN A 92 8.03 -4.29 -13.63
CA ASN A 92 9.30 -4.96 -13.89
C ASN A 92 9.07 -6.35 -14.47
N GLY A 93 9.52 -6.57 -15.71
CA GLY A 93 9.41 -7.83 -16.44
C GLY A 93 9.22 -7.62 -17.94
N THR A 94 8.75 -8.65 -18.65
CA THR A 94 8.63 -8.67 -20.13
C THR A 94 7.18 -8.60 -20.63
N GLY A 95 6.20 -8.43 -19.73
CA GLY A 95 4.79 -8.27 -20.07
C GLY A 95 4.20 -7.06 -19.37
N GLY A 96 2.88 -7.07 -19.12
CA GLY A 96 2.20 -5.99 -18.43
C GLY A 96 1.26 -6.50 -17.34
N LEU A 97 1.26 -5.83 -16.18
CA LEU A 97 0.25 -6.08 -15.15
C LEU A 97 -1.14 -5.72 -15.67
N VAL A 98 -2.18 -6.35 -15.11
CA VAL A 98 -3.56 -6.07 -15.52
C VAL A 98 -4.16 -5.04 -14.58
N TRP A 99 -4.43 -3.83 -15.10
CA TRP A 99 -5.02 -2.73 -14.34
C TRP A 99 -6.52 -2.63 -14.60
N THR A 100 -7.29 -2.64 -13.52
CA THR A 100 -8.76 -2.55 -13.56
C THR A 100 -9.22 -1.35 -12.72
N THR A 101 -10.54 -1.15 -12.63
CA THR A 101 -11.11 -0.18 -11.68
C THR A 101 -11.06 -0.67 -10.22
N THR A 102 -10.81 -1.95 -9.99
CA THR A 102 -10.77 -2.57 -8.66
C THR A 102 -9.36 -2.77 -8.14
N GLY A 103 -8.33 -2.63 -8.97
CA GLY A 103 -6.94 -2.75 -8.55
C GLY A 103 -5.95 -3.01 -9.68
N VAL A 104 -4.76 -3.46 -9.29
CA VAL A 104 -3.75 -4.02 -10.17
C VAL A 104 -3.62 -5.50 -9.90
N LYS A 105 -3.60 -6.31 -10.95
CA LYS A 105 -3.54 -7.77 -10.87
C LYS A 105 -2.22 -8.29 -11.42
N GLY A 106 -1.59 -9.15 -10.64
CA GLY A 106 -0.43 -9.92 -11.06
C GLY A 106 -0.79 -10.90 -12.18
N ASP A 107 0.12 -11.09 -13.11
CA ASP A 107 -0.03 -11.99 -14.26
C ASP A 107 0.86 -13.24 -14.15
N GLY A 108 1.49 -13.45 -13.00
CA GLY A 108 2.47 -14.52 -12.77
C GLY A 108 3.80 -14.32 -13.50
N ILE A 109 4.02 -13.18 -14.18
CA ILE A 109 5.22 -12.88 -15.01
C ILE A 109 5.85 -11.54 -14.65
N ASN A 110 5.08 -10.56 -14.21
CA ASN A 110 5.49 -9.19 -13.91
C ASN A 110 5.36 -8.88 -12.41
N SER A 111 6.10 -7.89 -11.93
CA SER A 111 6.05 -7.38 -10.56
C SER A 111 5.91 -5.86 -10.61
N LEU A 112 5.39 -5.27 -9.53
CA LEU A 112 5.31 -3.82 -9.38
C LEU A 112 6.38 -3.36 -8.39
N VAL A 113 7.39 -2.64 -8.86
CA VAL A 113 8.45 -2.07 -8.04
C VAL A 113 7.97 -0.73 -7.51
N LEU A 114 8.03 -0.55 -6.19
CA LEU A 114 7.51 0.65 -5.53
C LEU A 114 8.48 1.82 -5.54
N GLY A 115 9.74 1.62 -5.97
CA GLY A 115 10.77 2.65 -5.99
C GLY A 115 11.09 3.20 -4.60
N TYR A 116 10.97 2.34 -3.58
CA TYR A 116 11.16 2.69 -2.18
C TYR A 116 12.04 1.66 -1.49
N ASN A 117 13.25 2.07 -1.16
CA ASN A 117 14.19 1.33 -0.36
C ASN A 117 14.18 1.89 1.07
N PRO A 118 13.70 1.15 2.09
CA PRO A 118 13.63 1.70 3.45
C PRO A 118 14.99 2.05 4.07
N THR A 119 16.11 1.53 3.54
CA THR A 119 17.46 1.96 3.97
C THR A 119 17.83 3.36 3.46
N ASP A 120 17.40 3.72 2.24
CA ASP A 120 17.78 4.98 1.60
C ASP A 120 16.68 6.05 1.72
N ASP A 121 15.42 5.64 1.63
CA ASP A 121 14.24 6.50 1.51
C ASP A 121 13.40 6.55 2.80
N GLY A 122 13.71 5.71 3.80
CA GLY A 122 12.87 5.50 4.97
C GLY A 122 12.83 6.69 5.93
N GLY A 123 11.64 7.27 6.11
CA GLY A 123 11.36 8.27 7.14
C GLY A 123 10.67 7.66 8.37
N ASN A 124 9.66 6.81 8.14
CA ASN A 124 8.82 6.23 9.19
C ASN A 124 9.06 4.73 9.39
N TYR A 125 9.32 3.98 8.32
CA TYR A 125 9.60 2.56 8.38
C TYR A 125 10.96 2.33 9.05
N ALA A 126 10.95 1.74 10.25
CA ALA A 126 12.15 1.53 11.06
C ALA A 126 12.25 0.10 11.58
N LEU A 127 13.46 -0.31 11.96
CA LEU A 127 13.79 -1.67 12.39
C LEU A 127 12.80 -2.22 13.44
N ASN A 128 12.51 -1.43 14.47
CA ASN A 128 11.65 -1.79 15.59
C ASN A 128 10.27 -1.10 15.57
N ASN A 129 9.94 -0.41 14.49
CA ASN A 129 8.69 0.32 14.31
C ASN A 129 8.33 0.34 12.82
N SER A 130 7.62 -0.69 12.37
CA SER A 130 7.30 -0.86 10.95
C SER A 130 5.90 -1.44 10.77
N GLY A 131 5.27 -1.10 9.66
CA GLY A 131 3.93 -1.56 9.32
C GLY A 131 3.76 -1.69 7.81
N ILE A 132 3.07 -2.75 7.40
CA ILE A 132 2.64 -2.97 6.01
C ILE A 132 1.17 -3.34 6.02
N MET A 133 0.36 -2.72 5.15
CA MET A 133 -1.02 -3.10 4.90
C MET A 133 -1.28 -3.22 3.40
N LEU A 134 -2.07 -4.22 3.00
CA LEU A 134 -2.46 -4.51 1.63
C LEU A 134 -3.97 -4.78 1.58
N GLU A 135 -4.64 -4.26 0.57
CA GLU A 135 -6.00 -4.68 0.21
C GLU A 135 -5.93 -5.77 -0.85
N ILE A 136 -6.24 -7.02 -0.48
CA ILE A 136 -6.42 -8.11 -1.44
C ILE A 136 -7.85 -8.08 -1.96
N VAL A 137 -8.01 -7.91 -3.27
CA VAL A 137 -9.31 -7.74 -3.94
C VAL A 137 -9.85 -9.06 -4.46
N THR A 138 -8.98 -9.89 -5.03
CA THR A 138 -9.34 -11.24 -5.50
C THR A 138 -8.49 -12.28 -4.80
N SER A 139 -9.11 -13.41 -4.47
CA SER A 139 -8.38 -14.58 -3.96
C SER A 139 -7.41 -15.13 -5.00
N PHE A 140 -6.42 -15.85 -4.51
CA PHE A 140 -5.40 -16.57 -5.27
C PHE A 140 -6.05 -17.63 -6.18
N ILE A 141 -5.51 -17.77 -7.39
CA ILE A 141 -5.93 -18.85 -8.30
C ILE A 141 -4.87 -19.95 -8.32
N SER A 142 -3.58 -19.58 -8.34
CA SER A 142 -2.49 -20.55 -8.45
C SER A 142 -1.19 -20.15 -7.74
N ASN A 143 -0.84 -18.85 -7.71
CA ASN A 143 0.44 -18.39 -7.17
C ASN A 143 0.26 -17.43 -6.00
N GLU A 144 0.82 -17.81 -4.86
CA GLU A 144 0.48 -17.27 -3.55
C GLU A 144 1.43 -16.16 -3.06
N GLU A 145 1.75 -15.16 -3.87
CA GLU A 145 2.90 -14.27 -3.57
C GLU A 145 2.60 -12.78 -3.76
N CYS A 146 2.67 -12.00 -2.68
CA CYS A 146 2.12 -10.64 -2.67
C CYS A 146 3.18 -9.54 -2.62
N LEU A 147 4.20 -9.64 -1.77
CA LEU A 147 5.16 -8.54 -1.52
C LEU A 147 6.51 -9.06 -1.05
N ARG A 148 7.59 -8.40 -1.46
CA ARG A 148 8.97 -8.69 -1.06
C ARG A 148 9.80 -7.43 -0.92
N ALA A 149 10.71 -7.42 0.05
CA ALA A 149 11.91 -6.59 0.06
C ALA A 149 13.07 -7.40 0.67
N ASN A 150 14.28 -7.28 0.14
CA ASN A 150 15.43 -8.12 0.52
C ASN A 150 16.45 -7.36 1.35
N PHE A 151 17.33 -8.14 1.98
CA PHE A 151 18.62 -7.67 2.46
C PHE A 151 19.74 -8.33 1.63
N GLY A 152 20.52 -7.52 0.91
CA GLY A 152 21.45 -7.97 -0.10
C GLY A 152 20.80 -8.79 -1.22
N ILE A 153 21.61 -9.59 -1.92
CA ILE A 153 21.17 -10.38 -3.08
C ILE A 153 20.39 -11.65 -2.75
N THR A 154 20.44 -12.15 -1.51
CA THR A 154 19.84 -13.44 -1.12
C THR A 154 19.11 -13.44 0.23
N GLY A 155 19.32 -12.43 1.07
CA GLY A 155 18.65 -12.32 2.38
C GLY A 155 17.21 -11.86 2.23
N ARG A 156 16.28 -12.50 2.94
CA ARG A 156 14.86 -12.14 2.91
C ARG A 156 14.58 -11.32 4.16
N CYS A 157 14.34 -10.03 4.01
CA CYS A 157 14.14 -9.14 5.14
C CYS A 157 12.66 -8.81 5.37
N VAL A 158 11.89 -8.72 4.27
CA VAL A 158 10.43 -8.66 4.30
C VAL A 158 9.84 -9.60 3.23
N GLN A 159 8.91 -10.47 3.62
CA GLN A 159 8.23 -11.35 2.67
C GLN A 159 6.74 -11.57 3.01
N LEU A 160 5.85 -10.92 2.27
CA LEU A 160 4.43 -11.29 2.27
C LEU A 160 4.22 -12.45 1.27
N ARG A 161 4.38 -13.67 1.81
CA ARG A 161 3.75 -14.94 1.38
C ARG A 161 4.53 -15.95 0.54
N THR A 162 4.53 -17.20 1.02
CA THR A 162 4.50 -18.47 0.27
C THR A 162 3.50 -19.38 1.02
N GLN A 163 2.56 -20.06 0.35
CA GLN A 163 1.58 -20.98 0.98
C GLN A 163 0.81 -20.38 2.17
N ALA A 164 0.12 -19.26 1.94
CA ALA A 164 -0.79 -18.61 2.89
C ALA A 164 -0.17 -17.95 4.12
N THR A 165 1.16 -17.85 4.23
CA THR A 165 1.80 -17.37 5.45
C THR A 165 2.64 -16.10 5.24
N PHE A 166 2.38 -15.04 6.00
CA PHE A 166 3.35 -13.93 6.08
C PHE A 166 4.64 -14.41 6.72
N GLN A 167 5.80 -13.97 6.23
CA GLN A 167 7.08 -14.35 6.81
C GLN A 167 8.03 -13.15 6.78
N TYR A 168 8.72 -12.90 7.89
CA TYR A 168 9.77 -11.88 7.98
C TYR A 168 9.24 -10.42 7.86
N ILE A 169 9.30 -9.67 8.96
CA ILE A 169 9.42 -8.20 8.89
C ILE A 169 10.74 -7.88 9.58
N ASN A 170 11.60 -7.10 8.91
CA ASN A 170 12.89 -6.70 9.43
C ASN A 170 13.75 -7.84 10.02
N SER A 171 13.69 -9.02 9.41
CA SER A 171 14.30 -10.23 9.95
C SER A 171 14.89 -11.09 8.85
N ASN A 172 16.20 -11.36 8.88
CA ASN A 172 16.87 -12.24 7.91
C ASN A 172 16.98 -13.71 8.38
N GLY A 173 16.67 -13.99 9.65
CA GLY A 173 16.75 -15.33 10.25
C GLY A 173 15.40 -16.06 10.42
N SER A 174 15.43 -17.40 10.37
CA SER A 174 14.26 -18.24 10.64
C SER A 174 13.79 -18.23 12.11
N GLY A 175 14.64 -17.80 13.05
CA GLY A 175 14.33 -17.70 14.48
C GLY A 175 13.44 -16.51 14.86
N SER A 176 13.37 -15.49 14.02
CA SER A 176 12.62 -14.24 14.26
C SER A 176 11.38 -14.09 13.36
N ARG A 177 10.96 -15.14 12.65
CA ARG A 177 9.77 -15.11 11.78
C ARG A 177 8.46 -15.30 12.56
N GLU A 178 7.47 -14.45 12.31
CA GLU A 178 6.05 -14.73 12.57
C GLU A 178 5.47 -15.45 11.34
N ILE A 179 4.50 -16.34 11.52
CA ILE A 179 3.81 -17.03 10.41
C ILE A 179 2.32 -16.81 10.61
N ILE A 180 1.75 -15.85 9.88
CA ILE A 180 0.33 -15.47 9.99
C ILE A 180 -0.44 -15.99 8.79
N ASN A 181 -1.52 -16.75 9.00
CA ASN A 181 -2.38 -17.21 7.89
C ASN A 181 -3.35 -16.12 7.45
N LEU A 182 -3.17 -15.65 6.22
CA LEU A 182 -3.86 -14.49 5.67
C LEU A 182 -4.49 -14.79 4.29
N ASN A 183 -5.03 -16.00 4.13
CA ASN A 183 -5.70 -16.42 2.88
C ASN A 183 -7.12 -15.87 2.74
N GLN A 184 -7.30 -14.55 2.82
CA GLN A 184 -8.61 -13.91 2.74
C GLN A 184 -8.59 -12.67 1.84
N ILE A 185 -9.75 -12.34 1.27
CA ILE A 185 -9.99 -11.06 0.60
C ILE A 185 -10.22 -10.00 1.68
N GLY A 186 -9.70 -8.78 1.45
CA GLY A 186 -9.86 -7.64 2.33
C GLY A 186 -8.53 -6.98 2.69
N PHE A 187 -8.57 -6.15 3.72
CA PHE A 187 -7.41 -5.42 4.22
C PHE A 187 -6.62 -6.27 5.20
N ILE A 188 -5.39 -6.56 4.83
CA ILE A 188 -4.47 -7.40 5.56
C ILE A 188 -3.31 -6.52 6.01
N GLY A 189 -3.05 -6.49 7.31
CA GLY A 189 -2.02 -5.64 7.87
C GLY A 189 -1.14 -6.38 8.85
N ILE A 190 0.13 -5.98 8.91
CA ILE A 190 1.08 -6.46 9.90
C ILE A 190 1.88 -5.28 10.42
N THR A 191 2.07 -5.26 11.73
CA THR A 191 2.89 -4.27 12.40
C THR A 191 3.92 -4.93 13.31
N LEU A 192 5.06 -4.27 13.44
CA LEU A 192 6.10 -4.55 14.41
C LEU A 192 6.33 -3.28 15.21
N LEU A 193 6.14 -3.36 16.52
CA LEU A 193 6.43 -2.28 17.44
C LEU A 193 7.17 -2.84 18.66
N THR A 194 8.38 -2.35 18.90
CA THR A 194 9.21 -2.73 20.06
C THR A 194 9.36 -4.25 20.23
N GLY A 195 9.63 -4.97 19.14
CA GLY A 195 9.80 -6.43 19.14
C GLY A 195 8.50 -7.23 19.27
N THR A 196 7.34 -6.56 19.19
CA THR A 196 6.02 -7.18 19.20
C THR A 196 5.41 -7.15 17.80
N PHE A 197 5.09 -8.31 17.25
CA PHE A 197 4.37 -8.45 15.99
C PHE A 197 2.86 -8.50 16.21
N ARG A 198 2.09 -7.94 15.26
CA ARG A 198 0.62 -8.06 15.26
C ARG A 198 0.11 -8.21 13.84
N GLY A 199 -0.73 -9.20 13.59
CA GLY A 199 -1.47 -9.37 12.34
C GLY A 199 -2.91 -8.88 12.46
N THR A 200 -3.43 -8.27 11.38
CA THR A 200 -4.82 -7.84 11.28
C THR A 200 -5.45 -8.25 9.96
N LEU A 201 -6.75 -8.48 10.03
CA LEU A 201 -7.65 -8.62 8.90
C LEU A 201 -8.86 -7.70 9.12
N ASN A 202 -9.13 -6.82 8.16
CA ASN A 202 -10.27 -5.89 8.16
C ASN A 202 -10.39 -5.12 9.49
N GLY A 203 -9.28 -4.59 9.99
CA GLY A 203 -9.20 -3.84 11.24
C GLY A 203 -9.23 -4.68 12.53
N VAL A 204 -9.41 -6.01 12.42
CA VAL A 204 -9.46 -6.93 13.57
C VAL A 204 -8.13 -7.66 13.72
N ASN A 205 -7.59 -7.69 14.94
CA ASN A 205 -6.42 -8.51 15.27
C ASN A 205 -6.74 -9.99 15.11
N ILE A 206 -5.97 -10.70 14.28
CA ILE A 206 -6.17 -12.13 14.02
C ILE A 206 -5.14 -13.02 14.72
N GLU A 207 -4.00 -12.47 15.12
CA GLU A 207 -3.00 -13.18 15.92
C GLU A 207 -2.54 -12.33 17.11
N ALA A 208 -2.32 -13.00 18.23
CA ALA A 208 -1.85 -12.38 19.47
C ALA A 208 -0.41 -11.90 19.32
N ALA A 209 -0.08 -10.81 20.00
CA ALA A 209 1.26 -10.28 20.11
C ALA A 209 2.29 -11.36 20.48
N THR A 210 3.07 -11.86 19.51
CA THR A 210 4.22 -12.68 19.85
C THR A 210 5.32 -11.75 20.35
N VAL A 211 5.58 -11.81 21.65
CA VAL A 211 6.61 -11.01 22.32
C VAL A 211 7.98 -11.66 22.11
N GLY A 212 9.01 -10.85 21.90
CA GLY A 212 10.41 -11.31 21.88
C GLY A 212 10.93 -11.68 20.50
N LYS A 213 10.34 -11.12 19.43
CA LYS A 213 10.97 -11.15 18.11
C LYS A 213 12.06 -10.08 18.06
N ASN A 214 13.24 -10.48 17.63
CA ASN A 214 14.37 -9.58 17.46
C ASN A 214 14.49 -9.24 15.97
N PRO A 215 13.90 -8.14 15.49
CA PRO A 215 14.23 -7.64 14.17
C PRO A 215 15.74 -7.32 14.16
N ASP A 216 16.43 -7.76 13.12
CA ASP A 216 17.88 -7.69 13.04
C ASP A 216 18.36 -6.78 11.90
N GLN A 217 17.56 -6.61 10.85
CA GLN A 217 17.94 -5.85 9.65
C GLN A 217 16.74 -5.11 9.04
N ILE A 218 16.99 -4.01 8.34
CA ILE A 218 16.02 -3.34 7.46
C ILE A 218 16.35 -3.77 6.02
N PRO A 219 15.35 -3.92 5.12
CA PRO A 219 15.63 -4.18 3.72
C PRO A 219 16.51 -3.09 3.09
N ASP A 220 17.42 -3.47 2.21
CA ASP A 220 18.30 -2.56 1.45
C ASP A 220 17.97 -2.59 -0.06
N THR A 221 16.82 -3.15 -0.41
CA THR A 221 16.28 -3.14 -1.78
C THR A 221 14.89 -2.54 -1.79
N ASP A 222 14.48 -2.10 -2.97
CA ASP A 222 13.10 -1.67 -3.22
C ASP A 222 12.09 -2.75 -2.83
N PHE A 223 10.94 -2.29 -2.33
CA PHE A 223 9.76 -3.14 -2.23
C PHE A 223 9.22 -3.49 -3.61
N GLU A 224 8.94 -4.78 -3.82
CA GLU A 224 8.31 -5.33 -5.02
C GLU A 224 7.03 -6.08 -4.67
N VAL A 225 5.94 -5.74 -5.33
CA VAL A 225 4.65 -6.42 -5.25
C VAL A 225 4.56 -7.51 -6.32
N PHE A 226 3.82 -8.58 -6.06
CA PHE A 226 3.63 -9.76 -6.91
C PHE A 226 4.89 -10.58 -7.14
N ARG A 227 5.88 -10.50 -6.25
CA ARG A 227 7.10 -11.29 -6.36
C ARG A 227 7.54 -11.78 -5.01
N VAL A 228 7.81 -13.09 -4.89
CA VAL A 228 8.54 -13.65 -3.77
C VAL A 228 9.58 -14.66 -4.28
N GLY A 229 10.87 -14.38 -4.04
CA GLY A 229 11.94 -15.18 -4.62
C GLY A 229 11.93 -15.14 -6.16
N GLY A 230 11.80 -16.31 -6.79
CA GLY A 230 11.77 -16.47 -8.25
C GLY A 230 10.36 -16.63 -8.84
N VAL A 231 9.33 -16.62 -8.01
CA VAL A 231 7.94 -16.81 -8.42
C VAL A 231 7.22 -15.44 -8.36
N ARG A 232 6.07 -15.36 -9.05
CA ARG A 232 5.26 -14.15 -9.13
C ARG A 232 3.77 -14.46 -8.94
N GLY A 233 3.08 -13.57 -8.24
CA GLY A 233 1.68 -13.74 -7.83
C GLY A 233 0.66 -13.43 -8.93
N ASP A 234 -0.57 -13.95 -8.78
CA ASP A 234 -1.68 -13.76 -9.71
C ASP A 234 -2.93 -13.08 -9.10
N MET A 235 -2.78 -12.53 -7.89
CA MET A 235 -3.86 -11.82 -7.19
C MET A 235 -4.03 -10.39 -7.69
N GLU A 236 -5.16 -9.79 -7.31
CA GLU A 236 -5.43 -8.36 -7.48
C GLU A 236 -5.32 -7.63 -6.13
N ILE A 237 -4.64 -6.48 -6.14
CA ILE A 237 -4.55 -5.58 -4.99
C ILE A 237 -5.17 -4.22 -5.30
N GLY A 238 -5.89 -3.68 -4.34
CA GLY A 238 -6.52 -2.36 -4.46
C GLY A 238 -5.68 -1.23 -3.86
N MET A 239 -4.93 -1.53 -2.81
CA MET A 239 -4.18 -0.54 -2.04
C MET A 239 -2.98 -1.18 -1.34
N ILE A 240 -1.92 -0.40 -1.15
CA ILE A 240 -0.79 -0.74 -0.28
C ILE A 240 -0.41 0.45 0.58
N LEU A 241 -0.04 0.20 1.82
CA LEU A 241 0.54 1.17 2.74
C LEU A 241 1.79 0.59 3.39
N ILE A 242 2.87 1.37 3.44
CA ILE A 242 4.13 1.01 4.11
C ILE A 242 4.58 2.20 4.95
N GLY A 243 5.03 1.94 6.18
CA GLY A 243 5.60 2.96 7.05
C GLY A 243 5.90 2.45 8.44
N SER A 244 5.70 3.29 9.45
CA SER A 244 5.76 2.87 10.85
C SER A 244 4.57 1.98 11.24
N SER A 245 4.63 1.38 12.43
CA SER A 245 3.49 0.63 12.99
C SER A 245 2.24 1.51 13.09
N PHE A 246 1.07 0.90 12.94
CA PHE A 246 -0.21 1.60 12.84
C PHE A 246 -1.26 1.02 13.79
N ASN A 247 -2.27 1.82 14.13
CA ASN A 247 -3.43 1.32 14.82
C ASN A 247 -4.37 0.65 13.81
N HIS A 248 -4.56 -0.67 13.96
CA HIS A 248 -5.25 -1.49 12.97
C HIS A 248 -6.70 -1.05 12.70
N SER A 249 -7.46 -0.71 13.76
CA SER A 249 -8.86 -0.27 13.60
C SER A 249 -8.93 1.12 12.98
N ASN A 250 -8.11 2.06 13.48
CA ASN A 250 -8.10 3.42 12.95
C ASN A 250 -7.69 3.44 11.47
N LEU A 251 -6.70 2.63 11.10
CA LEU A 251 -6.23 2.56 9.73
C LEU A 251 -7.31 1.98 8.82
N TYR A 252 -7.95 0.88 9.24
CA TYR A 252 -9.05 0.26 8.49
C TYR A 252 -10.23 1.21 8.31
N ASP A 253 -10.70 1.86 9.38
CA ASP A 253 -11.81 2.82 9.33
C ASP A 253 -11.50 4.03 8.44
N SER A 254 -10.21 4.32 8.21
CA SER A 254 -9.80 5.40 7.33
C SER A 254 -9.93 5.06 5.85
N ILE A 255 -9.85 3.78 5.49
CA ILE A 255 -9.68 3.31 4.10
C ILE A 255 -10.86 2.44 3.60
N SER A 256 -11.74 1.99 4.50
CA SER A 256 -13.00 1.28 4.20
C SER A 256 -14.16 2.24 3.89
#